data_AF-F3QX76-F1
#
_entry.id   AF-F3QX76-F1
#
_cell.length_a   1.000
_cell.length_b   1.000
_cell.length_c   1.000
_cell.angle_alpha   90.00
_cell.angle_beta   90.00
_cell.angle_gamma   90.00
#
_symmetry.space_group_name_H-M   'P 1'
#
loop_
_entity.id
_entity.type
_entity.pdbx_description
1 polymer ?
#
loop_
_entity_poly.entity_id
_entity_poly.type
_entity_poly.pdbx_seq_one_letter_code
_entity_poly.pdbx_strand_id
1 'polypeptide(L)'
;MWNKDNIKVSIKAKKAVIYQKKHGKACTGTELTLNLHCKHYKFILNMVNKEALDTLQKYGIHPSVQRIAIMDYLLKNHTHPTVDEVYVALCKVIPTLSKTTVYNTLRLFSDHGAALMLTIDEKKVCFDGVIVPHAHFMCKRCGKLFDVALPESLKDFLPAGSDFKVDEAHVYYKGVCKACAMEA
;
A
#
# COMPACT_ATOMS: atom_id res chain seq x y z
N MET A 1 -15.65 -17.41 -0.98
CA MET A 1 -14.22 -17.76 -0.80
C MET A 1 -13.45 -17.45 -2.08
N TRP A 2 -12.47 -16.54 -2.04
CA TRP A 2 -11.66 -16.18 -3.20
C TRP A 2 -10.40 -17.07 -3.25
N ASN A 3 -10.32 -18.00 -4.22
CA ASN A 3 -9.18 -18.88 -4.43
C ASN A 3 -8.24 -18.33 -5.54
N LYS A 4 -7.00 -18.83 -5.62
CA LYS A 4 -5.99 -18.57 -6.67
C LYS A 4 -6.57 -18.57 -8.08
N ASP A 5 -7.59 -19.40 -8.34
CA ASP A 5 -8.20 -19.52 -9.67
C ASP A 5 -9.07 -18.32 -10.05
N ASN A 6 -9.77 -17.68 -9.10
CA ASN A 6 -10.53 -16.45 -9.36
C ASN A 6 -9.61 -15.25 -9.61
N ILE A 7 -8.44 -15.23 -8.95
CA ILE A 7 -7.39 -14.25 -9.23
C ILE A 7 -6.89 -14.43 -10.66
N LYS A 8 -6.60 -15.66 -11.11
CA LYS A 8 -6.21 -15.93 -12.51
C LYS A 8 -7.26 -15.46 -13.52
N VAL A 9 -8.55 -15.53 -13.21
CA VAL A 9 -9.64 -15.06 -14.09
C VAL A 9 -9.67 -13.53 -14.20
N SER A 10 -9.63 -12.80 -13.08
CA SER A 10 -9.53 -11.32 -13.10
C SER A 10 -8.30 -10.84 -13.87
N ILE A 11 -7.21 -11.60 -13.75
CA ILE A 11 -5.97 -11.36 -14.45
C ILE A 11 -6.11 -11.60 -15.96
N LYS A 12 -6.77 -12.69 -16.40
CA LYS A 12 -7.07 -12.94 -17.82
C LYS A 12 -7.92 -11.82 -18.43
N ALA A 13 -8.89 -11.27 -17.70
CA ALA A 13 -9.70 -10.14 -18.17
C ALA A 13 -8.86 -8.87 -18.38
N LYS A 14 -7.94 -8.53 -17.46
CA LYS A 14 -7.02 -7.40 -17.64
C LYS A 14 -6.02 -7.61 -18.80
N LYS A 15 -5.63 -8.85 -19.12
CA LYS A 15 -4.79 -9.15 -20.30
C LYS A 15 -5.45 -8.74 -21.61
N ALA A 16 -6.75 -9.02 -21.76
CA ALA A 16 -7.49 -8.67 -22.97
C ALA A 16 -7.48 -7.15 -23.19
N VAL A 17 -7.67 -6.37 -22.12
CA VAL A 17 -7.67 -4.90 -22.16
C VAL A 17 -6.29 -4.33 -22.50
N ILE A 18 -5.20 -4.89 -21.93
CA ILE A 18 -3.83 -4.43 -22.21
C ILE A 18 -3.42 -4.74 -23.64
N TYR A 19 -3.75 -5.93 -24.14
CA TYR A 19 -3.44 -6.33 -25.51
C TYR A 19 -4.20 -5.47 -26.52
N GLN A 20 -5.50 -5.23 -26.29
CA GLN A 20 -6.32 -4.34 -27.12
C GLN A 20 -5.73 -2.93 -27.17
N LYS A 21 -5.30 -2.36 -26.03
CA LYS A 21 -4.67 -1.03 -25.99
C LYS A 21 -3.34 -0.94 -26.72
N LYS A 22 -2.55 -2.03 -26.73
CA LYS A 22 -1.21 -2.04 -27.35
C LYS A 22 -1.22 -2.35 -28.84
N HIS A 23 -2.22 -3.10 -29.31
CA HIS A 23 -2.25 -3.63 -30.68
C HIS A 23 -3.49 -3.23 -31.50
N GLY A 24 -4.44 -2.48 -30.92
CA GLY A 24 -5.59 -1.90 -31.65
C GLY A 24 -6.59 -2.91 -32.21
N LYS A 25 -6.53 -4.19 -31.82
CA LYS A 25 -7.41 -5.26 -32.32
C LYS A 25 -8.20 -5.90 -31.19
N ALA A 26 -9.50 -6.13 -31.41
CA ALA A 26 -10.35 -6.92 -30.53
C ALA A 26 -10.00 -8.41 -30.68
N CYS A 27 -9.56 -9.06 -29.60
CA CYS A 27 -9.27 -10.50 -29.60
C CYS A 27 -10.56 -11.31 -29.72
N THR A 28 -10.75 -11.97 -30.86
CA THR A 28 -11.74 -13.05 -31.02
C THR A 28 -11.25 -14.30 -30.29
N GLY A 29 -12.17 -15.03 -29.66
CA GLY A 29 -11.96 -15.95 -28.52
C GLY A 29 -11.03 -17.16 -28.67
N THR A 30 -10.17 -17.25 -29.69
CA THR A 30 -9.24 -18.37 -29.91
C THR A 30 -7.77 -18.01 -29.66
N GLU A 31 -7.38 -16.73 -29.58
CA GLU A 31 -5.99 -16.31 -29.31
C GLU A 31 -5.61 -16.24 -27.81
N LEU A 32 -6.53 -16.60 -26.91
CA LEU A 32 -6.30 -16.55 -25.45
C LEU A 32 -5.33 -17.63 -24.93
N THR A 33 -4.96 -18.63 -25.74
CA THR A 33 -4.15 -19.78 -25.30
C THR A 33 -2.68 -19.74 -25.70
N LEU A 34 -2.22 -18.84 -26.59
CA LEU A 34 -0.87 -18.96 -27.16
C LEU A 34 0.13 -17.84 -26.86
N ASN A 35 -0.16 -16.90 -25.96
CA ASN A 35 0.85 -15.95 -25.47
C ASN A 35 0.96 -15.95 -23.93
N LEU A 36 1.27 -17.13 -23.39
CA LEU A 36 1.84 -17.29 -22.05
C LEU A 36 3.30 -16.79 -21.95
N HIS A 37 3.81 -16.10 -22.98
CA HIS A 37 5.20 -15.67 -23.16
C HIS A 37 5.49 -14.19 -22.91
N CYS A 38 4.58 -13.44 -22.28
CA CYS A 38 4.99 -12.15 -21.73
C CYS A 38 5.79 -12.40 -20.44
N LYS A 39 7.12 -12.21 -20.46
CA LYS A 39 8.01 -12.31 -19.28
C LYS A 39 7.45 -11.53 -18.07
N HIS A 40 6.80 -10.39 -18.36
CA HIS A 40 6.08 -9.54 -17.40
C HIS A 40 4.96 -10.27 -16.63
N TYR A 41 4.28 -11.23 -17.27
CA TYR A 41 3.14 -11.95 -16.70
C TYR A 41 3.55 -13.13 -15.81
N LYS A 42 4.58 -13.87 -16.24
CA LYS A 42 5.17 -14.96 -15.46
C LYS A 42 5.83 -14.41 -14.18
N PHE A 43 6.35 -13.18 -14.25
CA PHE A 43 6.84 -12.41 -13.10
C PHE A 43 5.72 -12.07 -12.10
N ILE A 44 4.60 -11.51 -12.57
CA ILE A 44 3.45 -11.16 -11.70
C ILE A 44 2.84 -12.41 -11.02
N LEU A 45 2.75 -13.55 -11.72
CA LEU A 45 2.26 -14.80 -11.12
C LEU A 45 3.22 -15.40 -10.08
N ASN A 46 4.52 -15.19 -10.23
CA ASN A 46 5.53 -15.59 -9.24
C ASN A 46 5.64 -14.59 -8.07
N MET A 47 5.07 -13.40 -8.19
CA MET A 47 5.05 -12.32 -7.19
C MET A 47 3.86 -12.38 -6.22
N VAL A 48 3.05 -13.45 -6.22
CA VAL A 48 1.99 -13.57 -5.20
C VAL A 48 2.66 -13.84 -3.85
N ASN A 49 3.03 -12.75 -3.17
CA ASN A 49 3.40 -12.82 -1.77
C ASN A 49 2.15 -13.30 -1.02
N LYS A 50 2.26 -14.50 -0.46
CA LYS A 50 1.19 -15.14 0.29
C LYS A 50 0.75 -14.24 1.45
N GLU A 51 1.69 -13.57 2.11
CA GLU A 51 1.40 -12.65 3.20
C GLU A 51 0.54 -11.46 2.76
N ALA A 52 0.88 -10.81 1.64
CA ALA A 52 0.09 -9.71 1.12
C ALA A 52 -1.32 -10.15 0.71
N LEU A 53 -1.45 -11.35 0.13
CA LEU A 53 -2.75 -11.93 -0.21
C LEU A 53 -3.57 -12.21 1.06
N ASP A 54 -2.97 -12.86 2.05
CA ASP A 54 -3.61 -13.25 3.29
C ASP A 54 -4.06 -12.00 4.08
N THR A 55 -3.23 -10.95 4.12
CA THR A 55 -3.59 -9.65 4.70
C THR A 55 -4.81 -9.07 4.01
N LEU A 56 -4.82 -8.96 2.67
CA LEU A 56 -5.98 -8.41 1.96
C LEU A 56 -7.26 -9.20 2.22
N GLN A 57 -7.17 -10.53 2.28
CA GLN A 57 -8.32 -11.38 2.58
C GLN A 57 -8.80 -11.20 4.03
N LYS A 58 -7.88 -11.12 4.99
CA LYS A 58 -8.16 -10.87 6.42
C LYS A 58 -8.97 -9.59 6.60
N TYR A 59 -8.66 -8.54 5.83
CA TYR A 59 -9.36 -7.26 5.88
C TYR A 59 -10.52 -7.14 4.87
N GLY A 60 -10.97 -8.24 4.25
CA GLY A 60 -12.12 -8.24 3.34
C GLY A 60 -11.89 -7.52 2.00
N ILE A 61 -10.65 -7.21 1.65
CA ILE A 61 -10.30 -6.48 0.43
C ILE A 61 -10.10 -7.45 -0.73
N HIS A 62 -10.81 -7.22 -1.84
CA HIS A 62 -10.64 -8.04 -3.04
C HIS A 62 -9.19 -7.96 -3.59
N PRO A 63 -8.43 -9.07 -3.67
CA PRO A 63 -7.00 -9.07 -3.97
C PRO A 63 -6.71 -9.07 -5.48
N SER A 64 -6.82 -7.89 -6.12
CA SER A 64 -6.36 -7.72 -7.50
C SER A 64 -4.82 -7.66 -7.58
N VAL A 65 -4.22 -7.92 -8.74
CA VAL A 65 -2.75 -7.83 -8.94
C VAL A 65 -2.15 -6.53 -8.43
N GLN A 66 -2.79 -5.39 -8.74
CA GLN A 66 -2.31 -4.08 -8.29
C GLN A 66 -2.37 -3.95 -6.76
N ARG A 67 -3.44 -4.45 -6.14
CA ARG A 67 -3.61 -4.41 -4.68
C ARG A 67 -2.62 -5.31 -3.97
N ILE A 68 -2.39 -6.52 -4.48
CA ILE A 68 -1.38 -7.44 -3.94
C ILE A 68 0.01 -6.79 -4.00
N ALA A 69 0.37 -6.19 -5.14
CA ALA A 69 1.68 -5.54 -5.29
C ALA A 69 1.85 -4.31 -4.40
N ILE A 70 0.81 -3.50 -4.23
CA ILE A 70 0.84 -2.33 -3.33
C ILE A 70 0.94 -2.79 -1.87
N MET A 71 0.18 -3.81 -1.46
CA MET A 71 0.26 -4.36 -0.10
C MET A 71 1.63 -4.98 0.17
N ASP A 72 2.15 -5.77 -0.78
CA ASP A 72 3.49 -6.35 -0.70
C ASP A 72 4.58 -5.26 -0.55
N TYR A 73 4.42 -4.15 -1.27
CA TYR A 73 5.32 -3.00 -1.13
C TYR A 73 5.26 -2.41 0.27
N LEU A 74 4.07 -2.17 0.83
CA LEU A 74 3.92 -1.62 2.19
C LEU A 74 4.52 -2.55 3.25
N LEU A 75 4.26 -3.85 3.17
CA LEU A 75 4.76 -4.83 4.14
C LEU A 75 6.29 -4.94 4.14
N LYS A 76 6.95 -4.63 3.01
CA LYS A 76 8.42 -4.69 2.88
C LYS A 76 9.12 -3.35 3.14
N ASN A 77 8.39 -2.24 3.08
CA ASN A 77 8.95 -0.90 3.16
C ASN A 77 8.31 -0.13 4.33
N HIS A 78 8.90 -0.27 5.52
CA HIS A 78 8.50 0.46 6.74
C HIS A 78 8.93 1.93 6.75
N THR A 79 9.12 2.54 5.58
CA THR A 79 9.57 3.93 5.42
C THR A 79 8.42 4.92 5.28
N HIS A 80 7.19 4.49 5.58
CA HIS A 80 5.98 5.32 5.50
C HIS A 80 5.82 6.03 4.16
N PRO A 81 5.75 5.27 3.05
CA PRO A 81 5.80 5.84 1.72
C PRO A 81 4.56 6.68 1.40
N THR A 82 4.79 7.73 0.63
CA THR A 82 3.77 8.53 -0.05
C THR A 82 3.22 7.78 -1.27
N VAL A 83 2.07 8.23 -1.78
CA VAL A 83 1.50 7.74 -3.05
C VAL A 83 2.51 7.79 -4.20
N ASP A 84 3.29 8.87 -4.27
CA ASP A 84 4.27 9.07 -5.32
C ASP A 84 5.42 8.09 -5.23
N GLU A 85 5.92 7.80 -4.02
CA GLU A 85 6.97 6.81 -3.79
C GLU A 85 6.50 5.39 -4.17
N VAL A 86 5.29 4.99 -3.73
CA VAL A 86 4.69 3.71 -4.12
C VAL A 86 4.51 3.62 -5.64
N TYR A 87 4.03 4.69 -6.27
CA TYR A 87 3.83 4.74 -7.72
C TYR A 87 5.16 4.59 -8.47
N VAL A 88 6.19 5.38 -8.12
CA VAL A 88 7.51 5.33 -8.76
C VAL A 88 8.15 3.95 -8.62
N ALA A 89 7.98 3.31 -7.46
CA ALA A 89 8.49 1.96 -7.23
C ALA A 89 7.81 0.90 -8.11
N LEU A 90 6.48 1.00 -8.29
CA LEU A 90 5.69 -0.07 -8.92
C LEU A 90 5.35 0.15 -10.39
N CYS A 91 5.38 1.39 -10.90
CA CYS A 91 4.96 1.69 -12.28
C CYS A 91 5.82 1.01 -13.35
N LYS A 92 7.10 0.73 -13.05
CA LYS A 92 8.03 0.01 -13.93
C LYS A 92 7.66 -1.47 -14.10
N VAL A 93 7.01 -2.05 -13.08
CA VAL A 93 6.61 -3.47 -13.02
C VAL A 93 5.15 -3.66 -13.42
N ILE A 94 4.32 -2.62 -13.22
CA ILE A 94 2.88 -2.65 -13.51
C ILE A 94 2.55 -1.46 -14.42
N PRO A 95 2.70 -1.63 -15.75
CA PRO A 95 2.50 -0.53 -16.70
C PRO A 95 1.09 0.06 -16.73
N THR A 96 0.08 -0.66 -16.21
CA THR A 96 -1.31 -0.18 -16.09
C THR A 96 -1.58 0.56 -14.79
N LEU A 97 -0.59 0.70 -13.91
CA LEU A 97 -0.73 1.42 -12.65
C LEU A 97 -0.70 2.92 -12.92
N SER A 98 -1.68 3.65 -12.38
CA SER A 98 -1.68 5.11 -12.33
C SER A 98 -1.55 5.59 -10.89
N LYS A 99 -1.09 6.83 -10.69
CA LYS A 99 -1.06 7.47 -9.36
C LYS A 99 -2.45 7.44 -8.70
N THR A 100 -3.51 7.72 -9.45
CA THR A 100 -4.90 7.64 -8.96
C THR A 100 -5.26 6.23 -8.48
N THR A 101 -4.85 5.18 -9.19
CA THR A 101 -5.07 3.80 -8.74
C THR A 101 -4.32 3.48 -7.46
N VAL A 102 -3.09 3.99 -7.30
CA VAL A 102 -2.31 3.85 -6.07
C VAL A 102 -3.03 4.54 -4.91
N TYR A 103 -3.38 5.82 -5.06
CA TYR A 103 -4.11 6.57 -4.03
C TYR A 103 -5.42 5.87 -3.62
N ASN A 104 -6.28 5.52 -4.59
CA ASN A 104 -7.55 4.87 -4.31
C ASN A 104 -7.37 3.51 -3.62
N THR A 105 -6.30 2.79 -3.95
CA THR A 105 -5.99 1.49 -3.33
C THR A 105 -5.51 1.66 -1.90
N LEU A 106 -4.59 2.59 -1.65
CA LEU A 106 -4.08 2.88 -0.31
C LEU A 106 -5.18 3.44 0.60
N ARG A 107 -6.05 4.30 0.06
CA ARG A 107 -7.23 4.77 0.78
C ARG A 107 -8.16 3.62 1.14
N LEU A 108 -8.46 2.74 0.19
CA LEU A 108 -9.25 1.54 0.46
C LEU A 108 -8.63 0.67 1.57
N PHE A 109 -7.29 0.51 1.59
CA PHE A 109 -6.61 -0.24 2.64
C PHE A 109 -6.81 0.43 4.01
N SER A 110 -6.67 1.76 4.08
CA SER A 110 -6.94 2.52 5.29
C SER A 110 -8.38 2.38 5.78
N ASP A 111 -9.35 2.52 4.88
CA ASP A 111 -10.78 2.43 5.23
C ASP A 111 -11.17 1.02 5.75
N HIS A 112 -10.40 -0.01 5.38
CA HIS A 112 -10.60 -1.39 5.85
C HIS A 112 -9.66 -1.78 7.00
N GLY A 113 -8.81 -0.86 7.49
CA GLY A 113 -7.85 -1.14 8.56
C GLY A 113 -6.67 -2.04 8.17
N ALA A 114 -6.41 -2.20 6.88
CA ALA A 114 -5.28 -3.00 6.36
C ALA A 114 -3.97 -2.19 6.26
N ALA A 115 -4.05 -0.87 6.39
CA ALA A 115 -2.94 0.06 6.42
C ALA A 115 -3.35 1.28 7.24
N LEU A 116 -2.39 2.04 7.77
CA LEU A 116 -2.67 3.33 8.42
C LEU A 116 -2.41 4.46 7.44
N MET A 117 -3.31 5.44 7.37
CA MET A 117 -3.09 6.70 6.67
C MET A 117 -2.60 7.75 7.67
N LEU A 118 -1.39 8.25 7.47
CA LEU A 118 -0.79 9.26 8.34
C LEU A 118 -0.85 10.63 7.66
N THR A 119 -1.45 11.59 8.36
CA THR A 119 -1.57 12.98 7.91
C THR A 119 -0.90 13.90 8.94
N ILE A 120 0.43 13.86 8.97
CA ILE A 120 1.21 14.56 10.02
C ILE A 120 1.43 16.03 9.65
N ASP A 121 1.42 16.35 8.37
CA ASP A 121 1.45 17.70 7.83
C ASP A 121 0.36 17.81 6.75
N GLU A 122 -0.33 18.95 6.66
CA GLU A 122 -1.48 19.15 5.75
C GLU A 122 -1.15 18.85 4.29
N LYS A 123 0.14 18.92 3.94
CA LYS A 123 0.67 18.76 2.59
C LYS A 123 1.17 17.36 2.27
N LYS A 124 1.30 16.46 3.25
CA LYS A 124 1.93 15.14 3.04
C LYS A 124 1.14 14.02 3.72
N VAL A 125 0.57 13.16 2.88
CA VAL A 125 -0.09 11.92 3.28
C VAL A 125 0.86 10.75 3.04
N CYS A 126 1.15 10.02 4.12
CA CYS A 126 1.96 8.80 4.09
C CYS A 126 1.10 7.60 4.49
N PHE A 127 1.56 6.40 4.14
CA PHE A 127 0.87 5.17 4.51
C PHE A 127 1.80 4.22 5.23
N ASP A 128 1.26 3.50 6.20
CA ASP A 128 1.95 2.44 6.91
C ASP A 128 1.28 1.09 6.69
N GLY A 129 2.08 0.06 6.40
CA GLY A 129 1.64 -1.34 6.36
C GLY A 129 1.59 -1.99 7.75
N VAL A 130 2.21 -1.38 8.76
CA VAL A 130 2.19 -1.82 10.15
C VAL A 130 1.05 -1.14 10.89
N ILE A 131 0.05 -1.93 11.25
CA ILE A 131 -1.14 -1.43 11.96
C ILE A 131 -1.03 -1.55 13.48
N VAL A 132 0.09 -2.08 13.99
CA VAL A 132 0.32 -2.20 15.44
C VAL A 132 0.58 -0.81 15.99
N PRO A 133 -0.03 -0.40 17.11
CA PRO A 133 0.17 0.93 17.68
C PRO A 133 1.65 1.23 17.95
N HIS A 134 2.13 2.32 17.34
CA HIS A 134 3.44 2.91 17.58
C HIS A 134 3.34 4.42 17.37
N ALA A 135 4.37 5.15 17.80
CA ALA A 135 4.44 6.58 17.54
C ALA A 135 5.24 6.86 16.27
N HIS A 136 4.94 7.98 15.60
CA HIS A 136 5.73 8.44 14.47
C HIS A 136 6.48 9.73 14.82
N PHE A 137 7.73 9.82 14.40
CA PHE A 137 8.52 11.04 14.43
C PHE A 137 8.67 11.63 13.02
N MET A 138 8.32 12.90 12.86
CA MET A 138 8.52 13.65 11.62
C MET A 138 9.65 14.67 11.74
N CYS A 139 10.62 14.55 10.83
CA CYS A 139 11.66 15.57 10.69
C CYS A 139 11.11 16.80 9.94
N LYS A 140 11.17 17.98 10.56
CA LYS A 140 10.78 19.27 10.00
C LYS A 140 11.70 19.76 8.87
N ARG A 141 12.94 19.24 8.76
CA ARG A 141 13.91 19.63 7.71
C ARG A 141 13.76 18.80 6.44
N CYS A 142 13.74 17.48 6.56
CA CYS A 142 13.68 16.58 5.39
C CYS A 142 12.31 15.95 5.14
N GLY A 143 11.33 16.13 6.05
CA GLY A 143 9.98 15.59 5.90
C GLY A 143 9.89 14.06 5.96
N LYS A 144 10.94 13.37 6.42
CA LYS A 144 10.94 11.91 6.61
C LYS A 144 10.24 11.53 7.92
N LEU A 145 9.56 10.39 7.89
CA LEU A 145 8.91 9.75 9.03
C LEU A 145 9.74 8.58 9.54
N PHE A 146 9.70 8.38 10.84
CA PHE A 146 10.46 7.36 11.56
C PHE A 146 9.59 6.74 12.65
N ASP A 147 9.73 5.44 12.83
CA ASP A 147 9.02 4.71 13.88
C ASP A 147 9.67 5.00 15.22
N VAL A 148 8.83 5.25 16.22
CA VAL A 148 9.24 5.43 17.60
C VAL A 148 8.46 4.45 18.45
N ALA A 149 9.18 3.67 19.25
CA ALA A 149 8.57 2.80 20.23
C ALA A 149 7.72 3.64 21.18
N LEU A 150 6.42 3.31 21.27
CA LEU A 150 5.50 3.97 22.18
C LEU A 150 5.50 3.18 23.50
N PRO A 151 5.88 3.80 24.64
CA PRO A 151 5.73 3.18 25.95
C PRO A 151 4.27 2.75 26.18
N GLU A 152 4.07 1.60 26.82
CA GLU A 152 2.73 1.06 27.10
C GLU A 152 1.85 2.08 27.83
N SER A 153 2.45 2.85 28.75
CA SER A 153 1.77 3.89 29.53
C SER A 153 1.17 5.03 28.71
N LEU A 154 1.59 5.22 27.46
CA LEU A 154 1.11 6.27 26.57
C LEU A 154 0.10 5.77 25.53
N LYS A 155 -0.08 4.45 25.36
CA LYS A 155 -1.01 3.89 24.36
C LYS A 155 -2.46 4.30 24.61
N ASP A 156 -2.88 4.25 25.88
CA ASP A 156 -4.25 4.54 26.31
C ASP A 156 -4.31 5.76 27.24
N PHE A 157 -3.31 6.64 27.18
CA PHE A 157 -3.27 7.80 28.05
C PHE A 157 -4.39 8.78 27.68
N LEU A 158 -5.34 8.94 28.61
CA LEU A 158 -6.33 10.01 28.60
C LEU A 158 -6.18 10.83 29.88
N PRO A 159 -6.12 12.17 29.79
CA PRO A 159 -6.05 13.02 30.96
C PRO A 159 -7.23 12.78 31.90
N ALA A 160 -6.99 12.84 33.21
CA ALA A 160 -8.06 12.75 34.21
C ALA A 160 -9.13 13.82 33.97
N GLY A 161 -10.42 13.43 34.04
CA GLY A 161 -11.55 14.30 33.72
C GLY A 161 -11.98 14.28 32.24
N SER A 162 -11.46 13.34 31.43
CA SER A 162 -11.91 13.14 30.05
C SER A 162 -13.17 12.26 29.98
N ASP A 163 -14.33 12.87 29.75
CA ASP A 163 -15.61 12.16 29.55
C ASP A 163 -15.87 11.89 28.05
N PHE A 164 -14.93 11.22 27.39
CA PHE A 164 -15.03 10.89 25.96
C PHE A 164 -14.99 9.39 25.71
N LYS A 165 -15.77 8.94 24.73
CA LYS A 165 -15.55 7.64 24.09
C LYS A 165 -14.48 7.84 23.01
N VAL A 166 -13.31 7.25 23.23
CA VAL A 166 -12.18 7.33 22.30
C VAL A 166 -12.17 6.08 21.44
N ASP A 167 -12.32 6.26 20.13
CA ASP A 167 -12.25 5.16 19.17
C ASP A 167 -10.80 4.93 18.67
N GLU A 168 -9.94 5.97 18.68
CA GLU A 168 -8.56 5.90 18.19
C GLU A 168 -7.66 6.98 18.82
N ALA A 169 -6.38 6.65 19.06
CA ALA A 169 -5.36 7.59 19.53
C ALA A 169 -4.06 7.42 18.72
N HIS A 170 -3.48 8.54 18.29
CA HIS A 170 -2.21 8.57 17.54
C HIS A 170 -1.21 9.51 18.22
N VAL A 171 0.05 9.07 18.34
CA VAL A 171 1.12 9.87 18.94
C VAL A 171 2.13 10.28 17.87
N TYR A 172 2.32 11.60 17.72
CA TYR A 172 3.23 12.17 16.75
C TYR A 172 4.24 13.11 17.42
N TYR A 173 5.52 12.92 17.08
CA TYR A 173 6.60 13.82 17.46
C TYR A 173 7.06 14.61 16.23
N LYS A 174 7.34 15.92 16.38
CA LYS A 174 7.89 16.75 15.30
C LYS A 174 9.19 17.42 15.75
N GLY A 175 10.28 17.21 15.02
CA GLY A 175 11.60 17.74 15.40
C GLY A 175 12.59 17.73 14.24
N VAL A 176 13.89 17.59 14.53
CA VAL A 176 14.94 17.45 13.51
C VAL A 176 15.59 16.08 13.69
N CYS A 177 15.67 15.27 12.62
CA CYS A 177 16.31 13.95 12.71
C CYS A 177 17.84 14.08 12.83
N LYS A 178 18.50 13.03 13.34
CA LYS A 178 19.95 12.99 13.55
C LYS A 178 20.75 13.40 12.31
N ALA A 179 20.41 12.88 11.13
CA ALA A 179 21.09 13.24 9.88
C ALA A 179 21.00 14.75 9.60
N CYS A 180 19.80 15.33 9.71
CA CYS A 180 19.57 16.75 9.51
C CYS A 180 20.18 17.63 10.61
N ALA A 181 20.40 17.11 11.82
CA ALA A 181 21.06 17.84 12.91
C ALA A 181 22.58 17.88 12.74
N MET A 182 23.16 16.89 12.04
CA MET A 182 24.60 16.81 11.75
C MET A 182 25.01 17.57 10.49
N GLU A 183 24.05 17.97 9.66
CA GLU A 183 24.24 18.85 8.49
C GLU A 183 24.13 20.34 8.87
N ALA A 184 24.47 20.69 10.12
CA ALA A 184 24.42 22.03 10.67
C ALA A 184 25.84 22.53 10.99
#